data_AF-X0XKT4-F1
#
_entry.id   AF-X0XKT4-F1
#
_cell.length_a   1.000
_cell.length_b   1.000
_cell.length_c   1.000
_cell.angle_alpha   90.00
_cell.angle_beta   90.00
_cell.angle_gamma   90.00
#
_symmetry.space_group_name_H-M   'P 1'
#
loop_
_entity.id
_entity.type
_entity.pdbx_description
1 polymer ?
#
loop_
_entity_poly.entity_id
_entity_poly.type
_entity_poly.pdbx_seq_one_letter_code
_entity_poly.pdbx_strand_id
1 'polypeptide(L)'
;YVALMSVIDQARALIKKQKTKEKIDYTLTRTEPQRMVNEAGLRVITTILRGYLNKNIILSNLDSNMINKVAMDNTLDIIRFIYMTYDKYEIKKENFSVIVNLIDNNVYSALLRAKDGFFVNHLSTTQRYIEQSSVTTQDKIKEKKKLLPNLFGNWGDRGE
;
A
#
# COMPACT_ATOMS: atom_id res chain seq x y z
N TYR A 1 35.80 8.59 -63.45
CA TYR A 1 34.40 8.87 -63.05
C TYR A 1 33.59 7.60 -62.77
N VAL A 2 33.54 6.62 -63.68
CA VAL A 2 32.71 5.40 -63.52
C VAL A 2 33.09 4.52 -62.31
N ALA A 3 34.39 4.33 -62.05
CA ALA A 3 34.85 3.52 -60.92
C ALA A 3 34.54 4.14 -59.54
N LEU A 4 34.51 5.48 -59.46
CA LEU A 4 34.28 6.22 -58.20
C LEU A 4 32.81 6.15 -57.77
N MET A 5 31.89 6.12 -58.74
CA MET A 5 30.45 5.93 -58.48
C MET A 5 30.14 4.51 -57.99
N SER A 6 30.82 3.49 -58.53
CA SER A 6 30.66 2.09 -58.09
C SER A 6 31.03 1.88 -56.62
N VAL A 7 32.11 2.52 -56.15
CA VAL A 7 32.54 2.43 -54.75
C VAL A 7 31.57 3.16 -53.81
N ILE A 8 31.04 4.31 -54.23
CA ILE A 8 30.04 5.06 -53.46
C ILE A 8 28.74 4.26 -53.32
N ASP A 9 28.31 3.57 -54.37
CA ASP A 9 27.09 2.75 -54.32
C ASP A 9 27.28 1.49 -53.46
N GLN A 10 28.46 0.86 -53.48
CA GLN A 10 28.79 -0.23 -52.56
C GLN A 10 28.82 0.23 -51.09
N ALA A 11 29.40 1.40 -50.81
CA ALA A 11 29.41 1.98 -49.47
C ALA A 11 27.99 2.31 -48.97
N ARG A 12 27.14 2.87 -49.83
CA ARG A 12 25.72 3.14 -49.51
C ARG A 12 24.94 1.86 -49.24
N ALA A 13 25.19 0.79 -49.98
CA ALA A 13 24.56 -0.51 -49.75
C ALA A 13 24.96 -1.14 -48.40
N LEU A 14 26.23 -0.99 -47.99
CA LEU A 14 26.72 -1.46 -46.70
C LEU A 14 26.15 -0.65 -45.52
N ILE A 15 26.07 0.68 -45.64
CA ILE A 15 25.44 1.56 -44.64
C ILE A 15 23.94 1.24 -44.51
N LYS A 16 23.26 0.96 -45.62
CA LYS A 16 21.85 0.56 -45.60
C LYS A 16 21.68 -0.80 -44.90
N LYS A 17 22.55 -1.77 -45.16
CA LYS A 17 22.55 -3.08 -44.47
C LYS A 17 22.82 -2.96 -42.96
N GLN A 18 23.70 -2.06 -42.53
CA GLN A 18 23.96 -1.81 -41.10
C GLN A 18 22.76 -1.15 -40.39
N LYS A 19 22.10 -0.17 -41.03
CA LYS A 19 20.91 0.47 -40.46
C LYS A 19 19.69 -0.46 -40.34
N THR A 20 19.67 -1.60 -41.02
CA THR A 20 18.53 -2.52 -40.99
C THR A 20 18.65 -3.60 -39.90
N LYS A 21 19.79 -3.70 -39.19
CA LYS A 21 20.09 -4.82 -38.29
C LYS A 21 19.86 -4.60 -36.79
N GLU A 22 19.48 -3.40 -36.34
CA GLU A 22 19.19 -3.17 -34.92
C GLU A 22 17.80 -2.56 -34.74
N LYS A 23 16.78 -3.37 -35.02
CA LYS A 23 15.49 -3.19 -34.37
C LYS A 23 15.41 -4.26 -33.29
N ILE A 24 15.97 -3.95 -32.12
CA ILE A 24 15.85 -4.79 -30.93
C ILE A 24 14.38 -4.74 -30.53
N ASP A 25 13.64 -5.76 -30.93
CA ASP A 25 12.23 -5.92 -30.60
C ASP A 25 12.15 -6.46 -29.16
N TYR A 26 12.04 -5.56 -28.18
CA TYR A 26 11.79 -5.91 -26.78
C TYR A 26 10.33 -6.36 -26.63
N THR A 27 10.01 -7.54 -27.16
CA THR A 27 8.79 -8.24 -26.79
C THR A 27 8.98 -8.76 -25.36
N LEU A 28 8.66 -7.93 -24.37
CA LEU A 28 8.45 -8.38 -23.00
C LEU A 28 7.24 -9.32 -23.02
N THR A 29 7.47 -10.60 -23.21
CA THR A 29 6.48 -11.64 -22.94
C THR A 29 6.20 -11.62 -21.45
N ARG A 30 5.09 -10.97 -21.06
CA ARG A 30 4.60 -10.93 -19.69
C ARG A 30 4.25 -12.36 -19.29
N THR A 31 5.17 -13.05 -18.64
CA THR A 31 4.89 -14.33 -17.99
C THR A 31 3.83 -14.09 -16.91
N GLU A 32 2.73 -14.85 -16.98
CA GLU A 32 1.70 -14.75 -15.96
C GLU A 32 2.31 -15.10 -14.60
N PRO A 33 1.95 -14.36 -13.53
CA PRO A 33 2.53 -14.58 -12.21
C PRO A 33 2.17 -15.99 -11.74
N GLN A 34 3.20 -16.82 -11.53
CA GLN A 34 3.02 -18.18 -11.02
C GLN A 34 2.39 -18.11 -9.62
N ARG A 35 1.22 -18.73 -9.45
CA ARG A 35 0.51 -18.76 -8.16
C ARG A 35 1.33 -19.55 -7.14
N MET A 36 1.60 -18.94 -5.98
CA MET A 36 2.40 -19.55 -4.90
C MET A 36 1.59 -20.52 -4.02
N VAL A 37 0.28 -20.32 -3.97
CA VAL A 37 -0.69 -20.95 -3.07
C VAL A 37 -2.03 -21.02 -3.83
N ASN A 38 -2.81 -22.07 -3.61
CA ASN A 38 -4.17 -22.15 -4.16
C ASN A 38 -5.15 -21.22 -3.43
N GLU A 39 -6.34 -21.01 -3.99
CA GLU A 39 -7.32 -20.05 -3.42
C GLU A 39 -7.85 -20.46 -2.03
N ALA A 40 -7.87 -21.75 -1.73
CA ALA A 40 -8.27 -22.26 -0.42
C ALA A 40 -7.22 -21.91 0.65
N GLY A 41 -5.94 -22.15 0.35
CA GLY A 41 -4.83 -21.80 1.23
C GLY A 41 -4.73 -20.30 1.44
N LEU A 42 -4.92 -19.51 0.38
CA LEU A 42 -4.90 -18.06 0.45
C LEU A 42 -5.97 -17.54 1.42
N ARG A 43 -7.19 -18.10 1.39
CA ARG A 43 -8.28 -17.73 2.30
C ARG A 43 -7.94 -18.01 3.76
N VAL A 44 -7.32 -19.15 4.04
CA VAL A 44 -6.93 -19.51 5.42
C VAL A 44 -5.80 -18.62 5.92
N ILE A 45 -4.75 -18.41 5.12
CA ILE A 45 -3.64 -17.51 5.45
C ILE A 45 -4.16 -16.08 5.70
N THR A 46 -5.07 -15.59 4.85
CA THR A 46 -5.69 -14.27 5.02
C THR A 46 -6.50 -14.18 6.31
N THR A 47 -7.18 -15.27 6.70
CA THR A 47 -7.96 -15.33 7.94
C THR A 47 -7.05 -15.27 9.16
N ILE A 48 -5.93 -15.99 9.15
CA ILE A 48 -4.90 -15.92 10.21
C ILE A 48 -4.34 -14.49 10.31
N LEU A 49 -3.95 -13.91 9.18
CA LEU A 49 -3.46 -12.53 9.11
C LEU A 49 -4.45 -11.51 9.69
N ARG A 50 -5.75 -11.64 9.40
CA ARG A 50 -6.78 -10.74 9.96
C ARG A 50 -6.84 -10.75 11.47
N GLY A 51 -6.52 -11.88 12.12
CA GLY A 51 -6.45 -11.97 13.57
C GLY A 51 -5.40 -11.01 14.14
N TYR A 52 -4.22 -10.97 13.53
CA TYR A 52 -3.09 -10.13 13.95
C TYR A 52 -3.21 -8.67 13.49
N LEU A 53 -3.89 -8.43 12.36
CA LEU A 53 -4.19 -7.09 11.86
C LEU A 53 -5.42 -6.46 12.54
N ASN A 54 -5.96 -7.09 13.57
CA ASN A 54 -7.13 -6.58 14.27
C ASN A 54 -6.85 -5.22 14.91
N LYS A 55 -7.80 -4.29 14.76
CA LYS A 55 -7.74 -2.93 15.33
C LYS A 55 -7.45 -2.94 16.83
N ASN A 56 -7.93 -3.95 17.56
CA ASN A 56 -7.69 -4.08 19.00
C ASN A 56 -6.21 -4.25 19.34
N ILE A 57 -5.45 -4.96 18.50
CA ILE A 57 -4.01 -5.12 18.67
C ILE A 57 -3.30 -3.80 18.32
N ILE A 58 -3.71 -3.14 17.24
CA ILE A 58 -3.09 -1.86 16.81
C ILE A 58 -3.29 -0.75 17.85
N LEU A 59 -4.41 -0.75 18.57
CA LEU A 59 -4.70 0.24 19.63
C LEU A 59 -4.12 -0.13 21.00
N SER A 60 -3.50 -1.30 21.13
CA SER A 60 -2.85 -1.70 22.37
C SER A 60 -1.53 -0.95 22.57
N ASN A 61 -1.06 -0.88 23.83
CA ASN A 61 0.24 -0.30 24.17
C ASN A 61 1.22 -1.44 24.46
N LEU A 62 2.00 -1.82 23.45
CA LEU A 62 2.94 -2.94 23.56
C LEU A 62 4.37 -2.44 23.72
N ASP A 63 5.09 -3.03 24.67
CA ASP A 63 6.54 -2.88 24.77
C ASP A 63 7.25 -3.66 23.66
N SER A 64 8.47 -3.22 23.30
CA SER A 64 9.30 -3.83 22.25
C SER A 64 9.59 -5.31 22.51
N ASN A 65 9.79 -5.71 23.78
CA ASN A 65 9.99 -7.12 24.12
C ASN A 65 8.74 -7.96 23.85
N MET A 66 7.57 -7.39 24.11
CA MET A 66 6.28 -8.05 23.90
C MET A 66 5.98 -8.16 22.41
N ILE A 67 6.30 -7.13 21.62
CA ILE A 67 6.21 -7.15 20.16
C ILE A 67 7.07 -8.28 19.59
N ASN A 68 8.34 -8.38 20.00
CA ASN A 68 9.25 -9.42 19.50
C ASN A 68 8.75 -10.83 19.86
N LYS A 69 8.25 -11.00 21.08
CA LYS A 69 7.68 -12.28 21.52
C LYS A 69 6.47 -12.68 20.68
N VAL A 70 5.50 -11.77 20.51
CA VAL A 70 4.28 -12.02 19.73
C VAL A 70 4.61 -12.27 18.26
N ALA A 71 5.56 -11.52 17.70
CA ALA A 71 6.02 -11.73 16.33
C ALA A 71 6.60 -13.14 16.16
N MET A 72 7.54 -13.53 17.04
CA MET A 72 8.19 -14.84 17.00
C MET A 72 7.21 -16.00 17.19
N ASP A 73 6.29 -15.90 18.15
CA ASP A 73 5.25 -16.92 18.38
C ASP A 73 4.37 -17.08 17.11
N ASN A 74 3.98 -15.96 16.49
CA ASN A 74 3.25 -15.98 15.24
C ASN A 74 4.05 -16.62 14.09
N THR A 75 5.33 -16.27 13.92
CA THR A 75 6.18 -16.88 12.89
C THR A 75 6.24 -18.40 13.05
N LEU A 76 6.41 -18.89 14.28
CA LEU A 76 6.43 -20.33 14.58
C LEU A 76 5.10 -21.01 14.25
N ASP A 77 3.98 -20.39 14.57
CA ASP A 77 2.65 -20.93 14.28
C ASP A 77 2.38 -20.98 12.77
N ILE A 78 2.80 -19.96 12.01
CA ILE A 78 2.70 -19.95 10.54
C ILE A 78 3.57 -21.05 9.93
N ILE A 79 4.81 -21.20 10.40
CA ILE A 79 5.71 -22.26 9.93
C ILE A 79 5.05 -23.62 10.17
N ARG A 80 4.56 -23.89 11.39
CA ARG A 80 3.84 -25.14 11.70
C ARG A 80 2.65 -25.34 10.78
N PHE A 81 1.82 -24.32 10.61
CA PHE A 81 0.65 -24.37 9.73
C PHE A 81 1.03 -24.75 8.29
N ILE A 82 2.02 -24.08 7.70
CA ILE A 82 2.49 -24.35 6.34
C ILE A 82 3.00 -25.79 6.27
N TYR A 83 3.87 -26.21 7.20
CA TYR A 83 4.41 -27.57 7.19
C TYR A 83 3.34 -28.67 7.33
N MET A 84 2.25 -28.41 8.05
CA MET A 84 1.17 -29.40 8.20
C MET A 84 0.18 -29.42 7.03
N THR A 85 0.16 -28.38 6.19
CA THR A 85 -0.91 -28.19 5.20
C THR A 85 -0.42 -27.89 3.78
N TYR A 86 0.89 -27.84 3.54
CA TYR A 86 1.46 -27.46 2.24
C TYR A 86 0.96 -28.34 1.09
N ASP A 87 0.82 -29.65 1.30
CA ASP A 87 0.30 -30.59 0.29
C ASP A 87 -1.17 -30.27 -0.06
N LYS A 88 -1.98 -29.92 0.93
CA LYS A 88 -3.41 -29.58 0.76
C LYS A 88 -3.61 -28.24 0.03
N TYR A 89 -2.68 -27.30 0.21
CA TYR A 89 -2.77 -25.95 -0.36
C TYR A 89 -1.88 -25.72 -1.57
N GLU A 90 -1.29 -26.80 -2.11
CA GLU A 90 -0.43 -26.81 -3.29
C GLU A 90 0.75 -25.83 -3.17
N ILE A 91 1.29 -25.70 -1.95
CA ILE A 91 2.39 -24.78 -1.68
C ILE A 91 3.70 -25.44 -2.08
N LYS A 92 4.38 -24.86 -3.08
CA LYS A 92 5.72 -25.30 -3.45
C LYS A 92 6.71 -24.97 -2.33
N LYS A 93 7.60 -25.92 -2.00
CA LYS A 93 8.63 -25.77 -0.96
C LYS A 93 9.52 -24.54 -1.19
N GLU A 94 9.80 -24.23 -2.46
CA GLU A 94 10.55 -23.04 -2.89
C GLU A 94 9.92 -21.72 -2.41
N ASN A 95 8.59 -21.69 -2.25
CA ASN A 95 7.85 -20.51 -1.83
C ASN A 95 7.68 -20.39 -0.31
N PHE A 96 8.13 -21.37 0.48
CA PHE A 96 7.88 -21.37 1.93
C PHE A 96 8.50 -20.16 2.61
N SER A 97 9.77 -19.89 2.34
CA SER A 97 10.47 -18.73 2.93
C SER A 97 9.80 -17.42 2.54
N VAL A 98 9.37 -17.30 1.28
CA VAL A 98 8.69 -16.10 0.77
C VAL A 98 7.36 -15.89 1.48
N ILE A 99 6.55 -16.92 1.64
CA ILE A 99 5.25 -16.84 2.32
C ILE A 99 5.44 -16.48 3.80
N VAL A 100 6.35 -17.17 4.49
CA VAL A 100 6.63 -16.89 5.91
C VAL A 100 7.11 -15.46 6.09
N ASN A 101 8.10 -15.01 5.30
CA ASN A 101 8.62 -13.64 5.38
C ASN A 101 7.55 -12.60 5.06
N LEU A 102 6.66 -12.86 4.10
CA LEU A 102 5.59 -11.93 3.76
C LEU A 102 4.61 -11.78 4.93
N ILE A 103 4.21 -12.88 5.56
CA ILE A 103 3.29 -12.85 6.70
C ILE A 103 3.97 -12.20 7.91
N ASP A 104 5.22 -12.59 8.20
CA ASP A 104 6.01 -12.06 9.31
C ASP A 104 6.18 -10.54 9.24
N ASN A 105 6.61 -10.02 8.07
CA ASN A 105 6.75 -8.59 7.86
C ASN A 105 5.44 -7.82 8.04
N ASN A 106 4.30 -8.39 7.60
CA ASN A 106 3.00 -7.76 7.77
C ASN A 106 2.57 -7.72 9.24
N VAL A 107 2.77 -8.82 9.98
CA VAL A 107 2.42 -8.88 11.40
C VAL A 107 3.33 -7.97 12.21
N TYR A 108 4.65 -8.03 12.01
CA TYR A 108 5.61 -7.17 12.69
C TYR A 108 5.34 -5.68 12.42
N SER A 109 5.05 -5.30 11.18
CA SER A 109 4.68 -3.93 10.83
C SER A 109 3.39 -3.47 11.51
N ALA A 110 2.43 -4.37 11.71
CA ALA A 110 1.20 -4.05 12.43
C ALA A 110 1.43 -3.89 13.94
N LEU A 111 2.25 -4.76 14.54
CA LEU A 111 2.63 -4.67 15.95
C LEU A 111 3.45 -3.41 16.25
N LEU A 112 4.33 -2.99 15.33
CA LEU A 112 5.07 -1.73 15.46
C LEU A 112 4.15 -0.50 15.56
N ARG A 113 2.95 -0.54 14.98
CA ARG A 113 1.98 0.56 15.13
C ARG A 113 1.40 0.64 16.55
N ALA A 114 1.36 -0.48 17.26
CA ALA A 114 0.94 -0.57 18.65
C ALA A 114 2.06 -0.22 19.65
N LYS A 115 3.29 -0.02 19.16
CA LYS A 115 4.42 0.35 19.99
C LYS A 115 4.16 1.70 20.67
N ASP A 116 4.31 1.73 21.99
CA ASP A 116 4.21 2.93 22.84
C ASP A 116 2.89 3.72 22.65
N GLY A 117 1.82 3.05 22.21
CA GLY A 117 0.54 3.68 21.94
C GLY A 117 0.58 4.72 20.81
N PHE A 118 1.56 4.66 19.91
CA PHE A 118 1.77 5.62 18.82
C PHE A 118 0.48 5.89 18.03
N PHE A 119 -0.26 4.83 17.69
CA PHE A 119 -1.51 4.97 16.91
C PHE A 119 -2.62 5.67 17.71
N VAL A 120 -2.73 5.41 19.01
CA VAL A 120 -3.70 6.07 19.90
C VAL A 120 -3.36 7.55 20.05
N ASN A 121 -2.08 7.86 20.24
CA ASN A 121 -1.58 9.23 20.32
C ASN A 121 -1.82 9.99 19.00
N HIS A 122 -1.58 9.35 17.86
CA HIS A 122 -1.85 9.92 16.54
C HIS A 122 -3.35 10.20 16.30
N LEU A 123 -4.22 9.26 16.68
CA LEU A 123 -5.67 9.45 16.59
C LEU A 123 -6.14 10.60 17.49
N SER A 124 -5.64 10.67 18.72
CA SER A 124 -6.01 11.72 19.68
C SER A 124 -5.61 13.13 19.19
N THR A 125 -4.43 13.25 18.57
CA THR A 125 -3.95 14.53 18.02
C THR A 125 -4.72 14.94 16.77
N THR A 126 -5.05 13.98 15.91
CA THR A 126 -5.88 14.24 14.72
C THR A 126 -7.29 14.68 15.12
N GLN A 127 -7.89 14.04 16.12
CA GLN A 127 -9.20 14.44 16.63
C GLN A 127 -9.19 15.86 17.21
N ARG A 128 -8.17 16.19 18.03
CA ARG A 128 -7.99 17.56 18.55
C ARG A 128 -7.86 18.60 17.45
N TYR A 129 -7.15 18.29 16.37
CA TYR A 129 -7.00 19.18 15.22
C TYR A 129 -8.33 19.44 14.49
N ILE A 130 -9.12 18.38 14.27
CA ILE A 130 -10.46 18.50 13.65
C ILE A 130 -11.37 19.37 14.52
N GLU A 131 -11.40 19.13 15.83
CA GLU A 131 -12.19 19.93 16.77
C GLU A 131 -11.77 21.40 16.73
N GLN A 132 -10.48 21.72 16.80
CA GLN A 132 -9.97 23.09 16.69
C GLN A 132 -10.34 23.76 15.35
N SER A 133 -10.22 23.04 14.24
CA SER A 133 -10.58 23.57 12.91
C SER A 133 -12.08 23.87 12.78
N SER A 134 -12.93 23.03 13.40
CA SER A 134 -14.38 23.23 13.40
C SER A 134 -14.82 24.42 14.26
N VAL A 135 -14.21 24.61 15.44
CA VAL A 135 -14.44 25.77 16.31
C VAL A 135 -14.00 27.05 15.62
N THR A 136 -12.80 27.07 15.02
CA THR A 136 -12.28 28.24 14.29
C THR A 136 -13.19 28.64 13.12
N THR A 137 -13.79 27.66 12.45
CA THR A 137 -14.72 27.92 11.34
C THR A 137 -16.04 28.49 11.84
N GLN A 138 -16.59 27.97 12.95
CA GLN A 138 -17.79 28.54 13.56
C GLN A 138 -17.56 29.94 14.11
N ASP A 139 -16.40 30.22 14.69
CA ASP A 139 -16.07 31.54 15.21
C ASP A 139 -15.91 32.56 14.08
N LYS A 140 -15.27 32.20 12.96
CA LYS A 140 -15.23 33.04 11.75
C LYS A 140 -16.61 33.29 11.15
N ILE A 141 -17.52 32.31 11.20
CA ILE A 141 -18.92 32.48 10.76
C ILE A 141 -19.70 33.41 11.71
N LYS A 142 -19.49 33.31 13.02
CA LYS A 142 -20.09 34.21 14.02
C LYS A 142 -19.53 35.63 13.91
N GLU A 143 -18.23 35.81 13.69
CA GLU A 143 -17.62 37.12 13.45
C GLU A 143 -18.16 37.76 12.16
N LYS A 144 -18.26 37.01 11.06
CA LYS A 144 -18.90 37.51 9.83
C LYS A 144 -20.36 37.92 10.05
N LYS A 145 -21.13 37.17 10.87
CA LYS A 145 -22.51 37.56 11.22
C LYS A 145 -22.59 38.80 12.11
N LYS A 146 -21.57 39.09 12.94
CA LYS A 146 -21.49 40.33 13.73
C LYS A 146 -21.05 41.54 12.87
N LEU A 147 -20.18 41.31 11.88
CA LEU A 147 -19.66 42.35 10.98
C LEU A 147 -20.62 42.74 9.86
N LEU A 148 -21.63 41.93 9.58
CA LEU A 148 -22.75 42.32 8.72
C LEU A 148 -23.82 42.95 9.61
N PRO A 149 -23.87 44.29 9.76
CA PRO A 149 -25.06 44.92 10.34
C PRO A 149 -26.26 44.46 9.52
N ASN A 150 -27.41 44.26 10.17
CA ASN A 150 -28.69 43.83 9.58
C ASN A 150 -28.99 44.50 8.22
N LEU A 151 -28.41 43.99 7.14
CA LEU A 151 -28.66 44.43 5.76
C LEU A 151 -29.99 43.88 5.24
N PHE A 152 -30.56 42.91 5.96
CA PHE A 152 -31.91 42.39 5.78
C PHE A 152 -32.79 42.75 6.98
N GLY A 153 -32.69 44.00 7.45
CA GLY A 153 -33.64 44.55 8.41
C GLY A 153 -35.08 44.37 7.91
N ASN A 154 -35.87 43.61 8.66
CA ASN A 154 -37.31 43.80 8.86
C ASN A 154 -38.19 44.01 7.61
N TRP A 155 -38.14 43.08 6.64
CA TRP A 155 -39.09 43.03 5.53
C TRP A 155 -40.39 42.24 5.85
N GLY A 156 -40.76 42.13 7.12
CA GLY A 156 -41.79 41.19 7.56
C GLY A 156 -42.82 41.72 8.54
N ASP A 157 -43.01 43.05 8.67
CA ASP A 157 -44.04 43.59 9.57
C ASP A 157 -44.69 44.88 9.04
N ARG A 158 -45.39 44.75 7.90
CA ARG A 158 -46.43 45.69 7.46
C ARG A 158 -47.62 44.88 6.96
N GLY A 159 -48.39 44.35 7.91
CA GLY A 159 -49.74 43.86 7.67
C GLY A 159 -50.73 44.71 8.47
N GLU A 160 -51.29 45.71 7.81
CA GLU A 160 -52.66 46.21 8.06
C GLU A 160 -53.47 45.96 6.78
#